data_AF-A0A5J4XPK9-F1
#
_entry.id   AF-A0A5J4XPK9-F1
#
_cell.length_a   1.000
_cell.length_b   1.000
_cell.length_c   1.000
_cell.angle_alpha   90.00
_cell.angle_beta   90.00
_cell.angle_gamma   90.00
#
_symmetry.space_group_name_H-M   'P 1'
#
loop_
_entity.id
_entity.type
_entity.pdbx_description
1 polymer ?
#
loop_
_entity_poly.entity_id
_entity_poly.type
_entity_poly.pdbx_seq_one_letter_code
_entity_poly.pdbx_strand_id
1 'polypeptide(L)'
;MTLETDRGGGPTRGVMLDPSVQQDPKLRLEIGICGVTKPDGTEVLEIVAASDLKAGQEIFNTYGEHGNAELVNKYGFALTDNPFDSVKLNKASLVEIATKQMGNDVCQQRCTFLRDQSHLLEEDLEPFEVLPKGNIGPSLVMALRVLFAPEEDFLCWHNLD
;
A
#
# COMPACT_ATOMS: atom_id res chain seq x y z
N MET A 1 -17.82 -36.76 -35.57
CA MET A 1 -16.77 -37.77 -35.80
C MET A 1 -16.30 -37.51 -37.21
N THR A 2 -15.32 -36.63 -37.41
CA THR A 2 -13.89 -36.92 -37.22
C THR A 2 -13.18 -35.76 -36.50
N LEU A 3 -12.27 -36.12 -35.61
CA LEU A 3 -11.33 -35.23 -34.93
C LEU A 3 -10.10 -35.07 -35.81
N GLU A 4 -9.64 -33.85 -36.07
CA GLU A 4 -8.24 -33.58 -36.36
C GLU A 4 -7.76 -32.41 -35.51
N THR A 5 -6.78 -32.72 -34.67
CA THR A 5 -6.07 -31.83 -33.77
C THR A 5 -5.00 -31.09 -34.55
N ASP A 6 -5.07 -29.76 -34.60
CA ASP A 6 -3.91 -28.95 -35.00
C ASP A 6 -3.36 -28.21 -33.77
N ARG A 7 -2.18 -28.65 -33.34
CA ARG A 7 -1.36 -28.00 -32.31
C ARG A 7 -0.44 -27.01 -33.03
N GLY A 8 -0.98 -25.84 -33.36
CA GLY A 8 -0.20 -24.70 -33.85
C GLY A 8 0.12 -23.73 -32.70
N GLY A 9 1.30 -23.89 -32.09
CA GLY A 9 1.84 -22.90 -31.15
C GLY A 9 2.16 -21.59 -31.87
N GLY A 10 1.23 -20.64 -31.82
CA GLY A 10 1.49 -19.24 -32.19
C GLY A 10 2.19 -18.51 -31.05
N PRO A 11 3.13 -17.58 -31.33
CA PRO A 11 3.74 -16.79 -30.27
C PRO A 11 2.64 -15.96 -29.62
N THR A 12 2.51 -16.10 -28.31
CA THR A 12 1.78 -15.16 -27.46
C THR A 12 2.35 -13.78 -27.76
N ARG A 13 1.62 -13.00 -28.58
CA ARG A 13 1.84 -11.56 -28.69
C ARG A 13 1.54 -11.00 -27.30
N GLY A 14 2.57 -10.92 -26.47
CA GLY A 14 2.58 -10.03 -25.33
C GLY A 14 2.14 -8.66 -25.87
N VAL A 15 1.09 -8.11 -25.29
CA VAL A 15 0.69 -6.73 -25.55
C VAL A 15 1.88 -5.90 -25.11
N MET A 16 2.74 -5.52 -26.05
CA MET A 16 3.75 -4.50 -25.82
C MET A 16 2.97 -3.21 -25.58
N LEU A 17 2.91 -2.81 -24.31
CA LEU A 17 2.56 -1.45 -23.96
C LEU A 17 3.50 -0.53 -24.74
N ASP A 18 2.93 0.45 -25.43
CA ASP A 18 3.68 1.40 -26.25
C ASP A 18 4.73 2.10 -25.35
N PRO A 19 6.03 2.01 -25.69
CA PRO A 19 7.10 2.60 -24.88
C PRO A 19 7.06 4.14 -24.83
N SER A 20 6.21 4.78 -25.64
CA SER A 20 5.91 6.21 -25.56
C SER A 20 4.84 6.58 -24.53
N VAL A 21 4.17 5.59 -23.93
CA VAL A 21 3.38 5.80 -22.70
C VAL A 21 4.36 5.85 -21.54
N GLN A 22 5.10 6.95 -21.49
CA GLN A 22 5.72 7.40 -20.26
C GLN A 22 4.54 7.70 -19.32
N GLN A 23 4.20 6.72 -18.48
CA GLN A 23 3.26 6.88 -17.39
C GLN A 23 3.90 7.87 -16.43
N ASP A 24 3.80 9.17 -16.75
CA ASP A 24 3.79 10.20 -15.73
C ASP A 24 2.77 9.68 -14.70
N PRO A 25 3.15 9.46 -13.43
CA PRO A 25 2.24 8.91 -12.44
C PRO A 25 1.11 9.93 -12.29
N LYS A 26 0.06 9.76 -13.11
CA LYS A 26 -1.11 10.61 -13.18
C LYS A 26 -1.96 10.29 -11.96
N LEU A 27 -1.47 10.79 -10.85
CA LEU A 27 -2.14 10.80 -9.55
C LEU A 27 -3.17 11.92 -9.48
N ARG A 28 -3.32 12.67 -10.57
CA ARG A 28 -4.41 13.62 -10.72
C ARG A 28 -5.69 12.85 -10.99
N LEU A 29 -6.65 13.07 -10.11
CA LEU A 29 -8.03 12.66 -10.33
C LEU A 29 -8.54 13.32 -11.62
N GLU A 30 -8.68 12.54 -12.69
CA GLU A 30 -9.24 13.03 -13.96
C GLU A 30 -10.76 12.94 -13.97
N ILE A 31 -11.32 11.94 -13.30
CA ILE A 31 -12.76 11.75 -13.12
C ILE A 31 -13.11 11.36 -11.69
N GLY A 32 -14.32 11.71 -11.25
CA GLY A 32 -14.93 11.26 -10.01
C GLY A 32 -16.23 10.50 -10.28
N ILE A 33 -16.62 9.61 -9.37
CA ILE A 33 -17.89 8.88 -9.41
C ILE A 33 -18.78 9.41 -8.29
N CYS A 34 -19.93 9.99 -8.63
CA CYS A 34 -20.85 10.63 -7.70
C CYS A 34 -22.19 9.90 -7.66
N GLY A 35 -22.73 9.65 -6.46
CA GLY A 35 -24.10 9.18 -6.30
C GLY A 35 -25.09 10.35 -6.44
N VAL A 36 -26.11 10.17 -7.29
CA VAL A 36 -27.14 11.18 -7.55
C VAL A 36 -28.51 10.53 -7.51
N THR A 37 -29.45 11.16 -6.80
CA THR A 37 -30.86 10.77 -6.83
C THR A 37 -31.61 11.67 -7.81
N LYS A 38 -32.21 11.07 -8.83
CA LYS A 38 -33.03 11.78 -9.81
C LYS A 38 -34.36 12.25 -9.20
N PRO A 39 -35.06 13.23 -9.81
CA PRO A 39 -36.36 13.70 -9.32
C PRO A 39 -37.46 12.63 -9.23
N ASP A 40 -37.34 11.55 -10.00
CA ASP A 40 -38.25 10.40 -9.96
C ASP A 40 -37.90 9.38 -8.84
N GLY A 41 -36.90 9.68 -8.01
CA GLY A 41 -36.44 8.83 -6.92
C GLY A 41 -35.40 7.79 -7.34
N THR A 42 -35.01 7.72 -8.61
CA THR A 42 -34.00 6.76 -9.08
C THR A 42 -32.60 7.16 -8.62
N GLU A 43 -31.88 6.25 -7.96
CA GLU A 43 -30.47 6.42 -7.63
C GLU A 43 -29.58 6.02 -8.81
N VAL A 44 -28.63 6.87 -9.17
CA VAL A 44 -27.67 6.64 -10.24
C VAL A 44 -26.26 7.02 -9.80
N LEU A 45 -25.27 6.49 -10.51
CA LEU A 45 -23.88 6.93 -10.43
C LEU A 45 -23.55 7.76 -11.66
N GLU A 46 -22.99 8.95 -11.45
CA GLU A 46 -22.50 9.83 -12.51
C GLU A 46 -20.97 9.85 -12.50
N ILE A 47 -20.38 9.77 -13.69
CA ILE A 47 -18.94 9.97 -13.88
C ILE A 47 -18.74 11.42 -14.32
N VAL A 48 -18.03 12.20 -13.51
CA VAL A 48 -17.80 13.63 -13.72
C VAL A 48 -16.32 13.91 -13.91
N ALA A 49 -15.97 14.90 -14.74
CA ALA A 49 -14.58 15.36 -14.85
C ALA A 49 -14.16 16.03 -13.54
N ALA A 50 -13.04 15.60 -12.97
CA ALA A 50 -12.45 16.16 -11.76
C ALA A 50 -11.28 17.12 -12.06
N SER A 51 -10.85 17.18 -13.31
CA SER A 51 -9.87 18.15 -13.82
C SER A 51 -10.10 18.46 -15.30
N ASP A 52 -9.38 19.44 -15.84
CA ASP A 52 -9.51 19.85 -17.25
C ASP A 52 -9.17 18.70 -18.22
N LEU A 53 -10.10 18.41 -19.12
CA LEU A 53 -9.94 17.36 -20.12
C LEU A 53 -9.78 17.91 -21.54
N LYS A 54 -8.76 17.44 -22.27
CA LYS A 54 -8.51 17.80 -23.68
C LYS A 54 -9.14 16.79 -24.63
N ALA A 55 -9.64 17.26 -25.76
CA ALA A 55 -10.16 16.37 -26.80
C ALA A 55 -9.09 15.40 -27.32
N GLY A 56 -9.45 14.13 -27.49
CA GLY A 56 -8.56 13.07 -27.99
C GLY A 56 -7.58 12.50 -26.97
N GLN A 57 -7.59 12.97 -25.71
CA GLN A 57 -6.78 12.38 -24.66
C GLN A 57 -7.49 11.19 -24.00
N GLU A 58 -6.71 10.21 -23.55
CA GLU A 58 -7.21 9.13 -22.69
C GLU A 58 -7.57 9.69 -21.31
N ILE A 59 -8.68 9.19 -20.75
CA ILE A 59 -9.21 9.58 -19.45
C ILE A 59 -9.07 8.39 -18.50
N PHE A 60 -8.35 8.60 -17.40
CA PHE A 60 -8.05 7.57 -16.43
C PHE A 60 -8.94 7.69 -15.18
N ASN A 61 -9.54 6.57 -14.77
CA ASN A 61 -10.16 6.47 -13.46
C ASN A 61 -9.10 6.28 -12.37
N THR A 62 -9.40 6.68 -11.14
CA THR A 62 -8.64 6.27 -9.96
C THR A 62 -9.27 5.03 -9.34
N TYR A 63 -8.50 3.95 -9.24
CA TYR A 63 -8.94 2.73 -8.53
C TYR A 63 -8.86 2.88 -7.00
N GLY A 64 -8.24 3.95 -6.51
CA GLY A 64 -7.92 4.18 -5.10
C GLY A 64 -6.42 4.25 -4.88
N GLU A 65 -6.02 4.31 -3.61
CA GLU A 65 -4.62 4.37 -3.16
C GLU A 65 -4.01 2.96 -3.10
N HIS A 66 -3.95 2.28 -4.25
CA HIS A 66 -3.50 0.89 -4.34
C HIS A 66 -2.03 0.77 -4.75
N GLY A 67 -1.25 0.07 -3.93
CA GLY A 67 0.11 -0.34 -4.27
C GLY A 67 0.17 -1.41 -5.37
N ASN A 68 1.34 -1.61 -5.96
CA ASN A 68 1.48 -2.49 -7.13
C ASN A 68 1.17 -3.96 -6.81
N ALA A 69 1.45 -4.42 -5.59
CA ALA A 69 1.09 -5.77 -5.16
C ALA A 69 -0.43 -6.01 -5.24
N GLU A 70 -1.23 -5.01 -4.85
CA GLU A 70 -2.69 -5.08 -4.94
C GLU A 70 -3.18 -4.92 -6.38
N LEU A 71 -2.58 -4.01 -7.15
CA LEU A 71 -2.93 -3.80 -8.56
C LEU A 71 -2.71 -5.06 -9.39
N VAL A 72 -1.58 -5.75 -9.19
CA VAL A 72 -1.29 -7.01 -9.88
C VAL A 72 -2.27 -8.09 -9.46
N ASN A 73 -2.54 -8.23 -8.16
CA ASN A 73 -3.41 -9.28 -7.64
C ASN A 73 -4.87 -9.13 -8.11
N LYS A 74 -5.40 -7.90 -8.15
CA LYS A 74 -6.81 -7.65 -8.48
C LYS A 74 -7.04 -7.36 -9.97
N TYR A 75 -6.07 -6.74 -10.65
CA TYR A 75 -6.26 -6.19 -12.00
C TYR A 75 -5.21 -6.63 -13.02
N GLY A 76 -4.14 -7.33 -12.60
CA GLY A 76 -3.16 -7.92 -13.51
C GLY A 76 -2.16 -6.93 -14.13
N PHE A 77 -1.99 -5.74 -13.55
CA PHE A 77 -1.01 -4.75 -14.01
C PHE A 77 -0.30 -4.07 -12.83
N ALA A 78 0.80 -3.37 -13.11
CA ALA A 78 1.52 -2.52 -12.16
C ALA A 78 1.77 -1.15 -12.80
N LEU A 79 1.92 -0.13 -11.97
CA LEU A 79 2.25 1.23 -12.39
C LEU A 79 3.73 1.52 -12.15
N THR A 80 4.35 2.19 -13.12
CA THR A 80 5.70 2.75 -12.93
C THR A 80 5.63 3.92 -11.96
N ASP A 81 6.57 4.01 -11.02
CA ASP A 81 6.63 5.09 -10.02
C ASP A 81 5.32 5.29 -9.22
N ASN A 82 4.62 4.19 -8.91
CA ASN A 82 3.41 4.22 -8.09
C ASN A 82 3.72 4.80 -6.69
N PRO A 83 3.16 5.96 -6.30
CA PRO A 83 3.45 6.54 -4.98
C PRO A 83 2.81 5.78 -3.83
N PHE A 84 1.80 4.97 -4.11
CA PHE A 84 1.09 4.12 -3.14
C PHE A 84 1.67 2.73 -3.10
N ASP A 85 2.74 2.45 -3.86
CA ASP A 85 3.46 1.21 -3.68
C ASP A 85 3.99 1.14 -2.25
N SER A 86 4.08 -0.06 -1.70
CA SER A 86 4.64 -0.24 -0.37
C SER A 86 5.24 -1.62 -0.23
N VAL A 87 6.26 -1.70 0.63
CA VAL A 87 6.78 -2.97 1.10
C VAL A 87 6.37 -3.16 2.55
N LYS A 88 5.75 -4.31 2.80
CA LYS A 88 5.28 -4.71 4.13
C LYS A 88 6.45 -5.32 4.91
N LEU A 89 6.66 -4.84 6.13
CA LEU A 89 7.64 -5.36 7.06
C LEU A 89 6.95 -6.26 8.09
N ASN A 90 7.57 -7.41 8.33
CA ASN A 90 7.08 -8.35 9.34
C ASN A 90 7.43 -7.85 10.75
N LYS A 91 6.42 -7.79 11.62
CA LYS A 91 6.56 -7.32 13.01
C LYS A 91 7.44 -8.24 13.86
N ALA A 92 7.30 -9.56 13.71
CA ALA A 92 8.13 -10.53 14.41
C ALA A 92 9.61 -10.42 14.01
N SER A 93 9.91 -10.19 12.72
CA SER A 93 11.28 -9.94 12.26
C SER A 93 11.87 -8.66 12.88
N LEU A 94 11.08 -7.59 13.04
CA LEU A 94 11.54 -6.39 13.72
C LEU A 94 11.92 -6.67 15.18
N VAL A 95 11.07 -7.39 15.91
CA VAL A 95 11.31 -7.78 17.31
C VAL A 95 12.53 -8.71 17.42
N GLU A 96 12.69 -9.65 16.50
CA GLU A 96 13.85 -10.56 16.46
C GLU A 96 15.16 -9.77 16.27
N ILE A 97 15.17 -8.81 15.35
CA ILE A 97 16.33 -7.93 15.10
C ILE A 97 16.62 -7.08 16.34
N ALA A 98 15.59 -6.48 16.95
CA ALA A 98 15.74 -5.70 18.17
C ALA A 98 16.32 -6.56 19.31
N THR A 99 15.79 -7.76 19.52
CA THR A 99 16.27 -8.73 20.52
C THR A 99 17.76 -9.04 20.32
N LYS A 100 18.19 -9.24 19.07
CA LYS A 100 19.60 -9.50 18.74
C LYS A 100 20.51 -8.29 19.04
N GLN A 101 20.01 -7.07 18.92
CA GLN A 101 20.80 -5.85 19.11
C GLN A 101 20.92 -5.41 20.57
N MET A 102 19.84 -5.51 21.37
CA MET A 102 19.80 -5.00 22.75
C MET A 102 19.75 -6.08 23.83
N GLY A 103 19.60 -7.35 23.45
CA GLY A 103 19.40 -8.46 24.38
C GLY A 103 17.93 -8.73 24.71
N ASN A 104 17.66 -9.95 25.17
CA ASN A 104 16.30 -10.45 25.41
C ASN A 104 15.56 -9.64 26.49
N ASP A 105 16.17 -9.45 27.65
CA ASP A 105 15.50 -8.80 28.79
C ASP A 105 15.06 -7.36 28.45
N VAL A 106 15.95 -6.57 27.85
CA VAL A 106 15.65 -5.18 27.44
C VAL A 106 14.60 -5.14 26.34
N CYS A 107 14.71 -6.01 25.33
CA CYS A 107 13.73 -6.05 24.24
C CYS A 107 12.35 -6.47 24.76
N GLN A 108 12.29 -7.45 25.66
CA GLN A 108 11.04 -7.92 26.23
C GLN A 108 10.35 -6.81 27.04
N GLN A 109 11.09 -6.04 27.85
CA GLN A 109 10.54 -4.88 28.57
C GLN A 109 9.93 -3.85 27.62
N ARG A 110 10.63 -3.50 26.53
CA ARG A 110 10.16 -2.54 25.53
C ARG A 110 8.95 -3.05 24.74
N CYS A 111 8.95 -4.34 24.40
CA CYS A 111 7.81 -4.99 23.75
C CYS A 111 6.59 -5.05 24.67
N THR A 112 6.76 -5.33 25.96
CA THR A 112 5.66 -5.28 26.94
C THR A 112 5.09 -3.88 27.03
N PHE A 113 5.93 -2.86 27.21
CA PHE A 113 5.48 -1.46 27.21
C PHE A 113 4.70 -1.10 25.93
N LEU A 114 5.19 -1.50 24.75
CA LEU A 114 4.48 -1.28 23.49
C LEU A 114 3.11 -1.94 23.45
N ARG A 115 2.95 -3.14 24.01
CA ARG A 115 1.67 -3.86 24.08
C ARG A 115 0.72 -3.26 25.11
N ASP A 116 1.24 -2.75 26.22
CA ASP A 116 0.42 -2.13 27.26
C ASP A 116 -0.13 -0.77 26.81
N GLN A 117 0.63 -0.03 26.01
CA GLN A 117 0.27 1.31 25.54
C GLN A 117 -0.36 1.34 24.13
N SER A 118 -0.24 0.25 23.36
CA SER A 118 -0.69 0.21 21.96
C SER A 118 -0.87 -1.22 21.45
N HIS A 119 -1.47 -1.33 20.26
CA HIS A 119 -1.61 -2.60 19.55
C HIS A 119 -0.57 -2.77 18.42
N LEU A 120 0.49 -1.94 18.39
CA LEU A 120 1.40 -1.85 17.24
C LEU A 120 2.07 -3.19 16.87
N LEU A 121 2.31 -4.06 17.85
CA LEU A 121 2.99 -5.34 17.67
C LEU A 121 2.03 -6.52 17.40
N GLU A 122 0.72 -6.31 17.38
CA GLU A 122 -0.26 -7.37 17.10
C GLU A 122 -0.23 -7.76 15.62
N GLU A 123 -0.16 -9.06 15.32
CA GLU A 123 0.07 -9.57 13.95
C GLU A 123 -1.18 -9.48 13.06
N ASP A 124 -2.38 -9.45 13.64
CA ASP A 124 -3.66 -9.36 12.96
C ASP A 124 -4.03 -7.93 12.55
N LEU A 125 -3.30 -6.93 13.06
CA LEU A 125 -3.44 -5.53 12.68
C LEU A 125 -2.60 -5.15 11.46
N GLU A 126 -2.80 -3.92 10.98
CA GLU A 126 -2.11 -3.39 9.82
C GLU A 126 -0.58 -3.60 9.90
N PRO A 127 0.04 -4.05 8.80
CA PRO A 127 1.48 -4.27 8.76
C PRO A 127 2.24 -2.95 8.87
N PHE A 128 3.52 -3.03 9.23
CA PHE A 128 4.39 -1.89 9.02
C PHE A 128 4.70 -1.76 7.54
N GLU A 129 4.66 -0.54 7.02
CA GLU A 129 4.88 -0.28 5.60
C GLU A 129 5.96 0.77 5.39
N VAL A 130 6.74 0.55 4.34
CA VAL A 130 7.68 1.53 3.79
C VAL A 130 7.20 1.88 2.39
N LEU A 131 6.90 3.16 2.20
CA LEU A 131 6.49 3.75 0.93
C LEU A 131 7.71 4.21 0.12
N PRO A 132 7.55 4.49 -1.18
CA PRO A 132 8.58 5.05 -2.04
C PRO A 132 9.33 6.21 -1.41
N LYS A 133 10.61 6.31 -1.76
CA LYS A 133 11.55 7.34 -1.24
C LYS A 133 11.85 7.21 0.26
N GLY A 134 11.57 6.04 0.86
CA GLY A 134 11.88 5.76 2.25
C GLY A 134 10.91 6.38 3.25
N ASN A 135 9.72 6.78 2.79
CA ASN A 135 8.67 7.29 3.67
C ASN A 135 8.14 6.13 4.52
N ILE A 136 8.04 6.33 5.83
CA ILE A 136 7.56 5.32 6.78
C ILE A 136 6.36 5.85 7.55
N GLY A 137 5.39 4.97 7.81
CA GLY A 137 4.20 5.32 8.55
C GLY A 137 4.46 5.61 10.04
N PRO A 138 3.55 6.34 10.71
CA PRO A 138 3.69 6.69 12.13
C PRO A 138 3.82 5.46 13.03
N SER A 139 3.09 4.38 12.72
CA SER A 139 3.14 3.12 13.45
C SER A 139 4.54 2.52 13.51
N LEU A 140 5.26 2.52 12.38
CA LEU A 140 6.64 2.02 12.33
C LEU A 140 7.60 2.98 13.06
N VAL A 141 7.42 4.30 12.92
CA VAL A 141 8.23 5.28 13.66
C VAL A 141 8.09 5.10 15.16
N MET A 142 6.87 4.90 15.67
CA MET A 142 6.62 4.68 17.10
C MET A 142 7.23 3.37 17.60
N ALA A 143 7.05 2.28 16.85
CA ALA A 143 7.67 1.01 17.20
C ALA A 143 9.20 1.11 17.25
N LEU A 144 9.83 1.74 16.25
CA LEU A 144 11.27 1.96 16.24
C LEU A 144 11.74 2.87 17.37
N ARG A 145 11.00 3.95 17.64
CA ARG A 145 11.34 4.91 18.70
C ARG A 145 11.33 4.24 20.08
N VAL A 146 10.34 3.42 20.38
CA VAL A 146 10.28 2.72 21.67
C VAL A 146 11.29 1.58 21.74
N LEU A 147 11.39 0.75 20.70
CA LEU A 147 12.32 -0.37 20.68
C LEU A 147 13.77 0.08 20.77
N PHE A 148 14.14 1.24 20.20
CA PHE A 148 15.54 1.70 20.13
C PHE A 148 15.80 3.02 20.88
N ALA A 149 14.90 3.46 21.76
CA ALA A 149 15.14 4.61 22.63
C ALA A 149 16.42 4.43 23.47
N PRO A 150 17.15 5.50 23.78
CA PRO A 150 18.08 5.50 24.91
C PRO A 150 17.37 5.03 26.20
N GLU A 151 18.10 4.39 27.11
CA GLU A 151 17.53 3.86 28.35
C GLU A 151 16.91 4.97 29.22
N GLU A 152 17.57 6.13 29.30
CA GLU A 152 17.07 7.31 30.01
C GLU A 152 15.71 7.78 29.49
N ASP A 153 15.53 7.81 28.16
CA ASP A 153 14.29 8.23 27.52
C ASP A 153 13.16 7.22 27.82
N PHE A 154 13.45 5.93 27.70
CA PHE A 154 12.49 4.87 27.96
C PHE A 154 12.02 4.87 29.43
N LEU A 155 12.94 5.02 30.38
CA LEU A 155 12.62 5.11 31.80
C LEU A 155 11.76 6.35 32.11
N CYS A 156 12.02 7.48 31.45
CA CYS A 156 11.16 8.66 31.59
C CYS A 156 9.72 8.38 31.17
N TRP A 157 9.50 7.60 30.09
CA TRP A 157 8.15 7.27 29.62
C TRP A 157 7.46 6.23 30.48
N HIS A 158 8.20 5.25 30.99
CA HIS A 158 7.65 4.21 31.85
C HIS A 158 7.16 4.75 33.20
N ASN A 159 7.73 5.86 33.67
CA ASN A 159 7.33 6.50 34.93
C ASN A 159 6.22 7.57 34.76
N LEU A 160 5.62 7.67 33.56
CA LEU A 160 4.45 8.51 33.32
C LEU A 160 3.17 7.75 33.71
N ASP A 161 3.06 7.37 34.98
CA ASP A 161 1.80 6.92 35.59
C ASP A 161 1.06 8.12 36.21
#